data_AF-A0A923PW83-F1
#
_entry.id   AF-A0A923PW83-F1
#
_cell.length_a   1.000
_cell.length_b   1.000
_cell.length_c   1.000
_cell.angle_alpha   90.00
_cell.angle_beta   90.00
_cell.angle_gamma   90.00
#
_symmetry.space_group_name_H-M   'P 1'
#
loop_
_entity.id
_entity.type
_entity.pdbx_description
1 polymer ?
#
loop_
_entity_poly.entity_id
_entity_poly.type
_entity_poly.pdbx_seq_one_letter_code
_entity_poly.pdbx_strand_id
1 'polypeptide(L)' 'HGAADIGAGVHYPVPLHLQKCYASLGYKTGDLPVAEAAARECLSLPMYAELTDEQVGLVAGQVRTFFKV' A
#
# COMPACT_ATOMS: atom_id res chain seq x y z
N HIS A 1 13.43 1.66 -5.40
CA HIS A 1 13.90 1.64 -4.01
C HIS A 1 13.86 3.06 -3.45
N GLY A 2 13.43 3.22 -2.20
CA GLY A 2 13.40 4.53 -1.52
C GLY A 2 14.78 4.95 -0.97
N ALA A 3 14.83 6.06 -0.24
CA ALA A 3 16.08 6.63 0.30
C ALA A 3 16.85 5.70 1.29
N ALA A 4 16.17 4.69 1.84
CA ALA A 4 16.76 3.69 2.75
C ALA A 4 16.91 2.30 2.09
N ASP A 5 16.81 2.23 0.76
CA ASP A 5 16.86 0.99 -0.04
C ASP A 5 15.78 -0.06 0.29
N ILE A 6 14.69 0.38 0.93
CA ILE A 6 13.52 -0.46 1.22
C ILE A 6 12.61 -0.51 -0.01
N GLY A 7 12.24 -1.72 -0.43
CA GLY A 7 11.19 -1.93 -1.42
C GLY A 7 9.82 -1.58 -0.84
N ALA A 8 9.00 -0.84 -1.59
CA ALA A 8 7.63 -0.52 -1.20
C ALA A 8 6.74 -0.49 -2.44
N GLY A 9 5.49 -0.93 -2.29
CA GLY A 9 4.51 -0.99 -3.38
C GLY A 9 3.12 -0.57 -2.93
N VAL A 10 2.22 -0.35 -3.89
CA VAL A 10 0.82 -0.04 -3.63
C VAL A 10 -0.05 -1.15 -4.23
N HIS A 11 -0.79 -1.84 -3.37
CA HIS A 11 -1.73 -2.89 -3.76
C HIS A 11 -3.11 -2.60 -3.15
N TYR A 12 -4.10 -2.14 -3.92
CA TYR A 12 -4.10 -1.71 -5.32
C TYR A 12 -4.41 -0.20 -5.40
N PRO A 13 -3.78 0.55 -6.33
CA PRO A 13 -3.94 2.02 -6.38
C PRO A 13 -5.31 2.47 -6.89
N VAL A 14 -6.06 1.60 -7.57
CA VAL A 14 -7.42 1.86 -8.05
C VAL A 14 -8.34 0.74 -7.57
N PRO A 15 -9.38 1.05 -6.77
CA PRO A 15 -10.32 0.05 -6.30
C PRO A 15 -11.13 -0.51 -7.48
N LEU A 16 -11.55 -1.78 -7.37
CA LEU A 16 -12.14 -2.53 -8.48
C LEU A 16 -13.31 -1.79 -9.15
N HIS A 17 -14.21 -1.17 -8.38
CA HIS A 17 -15.39 -0.48 -8.91
C HIS A 17 -15.07 0.74 -9.77
N LEU A 18 -13.84 1.27 -9.70
CA LEU A 18 -13.38 2.39 -10.52
C LEU A 18 -12.44 1.97 -11.65
N GLN A 19 -12.14 0.68 -11.80
CA GLN A 19 -11.32 0.23 -12.92
C GLN A 19 -12.12 0.22 -14.23
N LYS A 20 -11.46 0.57 -15.33
CA LYS A 20 -12.09 0.71 -16.66
C LYS A 20 -12.83 -0.55 -17.12
N CYS A 21 -12.34 -1.74 -16.77
CA CYS A 21 -12.97 -3.02 -17.12
C CYS A 21 -14.33 -3.24 -16.44
N TYR A 22 -14.62 -2.52 -15.36
CA TYR A 22 -15.89 -2.59 -14.61
C TYR A 22 -16.81 -1.38 -14.85
N ALA A 23 -16.48 -0.50 -15.81
CA ALA A 23 -17.27 0.70 -16.08
C ALA A 23 -18.74 0.41 -16.44
N SER A 24 -19.02 -0.76 -17.03
CA SER A 24 -20.38 -1.21 -17.36
C SER A 24 -21.27 -1.49 -16.13
N LEU A 25 -20.69 -1.64 -14.94
CA LEU A 25 -21.43 -1.86 -13.69
C LEU A 25 -22.01 -0.57 -13.09
N GLY A 26 -21.60 0.61 -13.60
CA GLY A 26 -22.23 1.89 -13.26
C GLY A 26 -21.83 2.52 -11.92
N TYR A 27 -20.88 1.94 -11.20
CA TYR A 27 -20.34 2.49 -9.96
C TYR A 27 -19.59 3.81 -10.17
N LYS A 28 -19.56 4.63 -9.12
CA LYS A 28 -18.92 5.94 -9.09
C LYS A 28 -18.11 6.11 -7.80
N THR A 29 -17.22 7.10 -7.80
CA THR A 29 -16.52 7.52 -6.60
C THR A 29 -17.52 7.88 -5.50
N GLY A 30 -17.31 7.37 -4.30
CA GLY A 30 -18.19 7.53 -3.14
C GLY A 30 -19.12 6.33 -2.89
N ASP A 31 -19.31 5.43 -3.87
CA ASP A 31 -20.19 4.27 -3.69
C ASP A 31 -19.60 3.24 -2.73
N LEU A 32 -18.27 3.08 -2.73
CA LEU A 32 -17.52 2.15 -1.87
C LEU A 32 -16.38 2.88 -1.12
N PRO A 33 -16.71 3.75 -0.14
CA PRO A 33 -15.75 4.65 0.48
C PRO A 33 -14.61 3.95 1.22
N VAL A 34 -14.87 2.77 1.80
CA VAL A 34 -13.83 1.96 2.48
C VAL A 34 -12.83 1.40 1.48
N ALA A 35 -13.29 0.91 0.32
CA ALA A 35 -12.40 0.42 -0.73
C ALA A 35 -11.55 1.55 -1.32
N GLU A 36 -12.12 2.74 -1.46
CA GLU A 36 -11.40 3.93 -1.93
C GLU A 36 -10.36 4.42 -0.92
N ALA A 37 -10.70 4.42 0.37
CA ALA A 37 -9.74 4.73 1.44
C ALA A 37 -8.58 3.74 1.44
N ALA A 38 -8.87 2.43 1.39
CA ALA A 38 -7.84 1.41 1.32
C ALA A 38 -6.90 1.59 0.12
N ALA A 39 -7.44 1.89 -1.07
CA ALA A 39 -6.62 2.13 -2.26
C ALA A 39 -5.71 3.37 -2.15
N ARG A 40 -6.15 4.40 -1.41
CA ARG A 40 -5.36 5.64 -1.19
C ARG A 40 -4.29 5.49 -0.11
N GLU A 41 -4.56 4.69 0.91
CA GLU A 41 -3.78 4.68 2.15
C GLU A 41 -2.90 3.43 2.30
N CYS A 42 -3.18 2.35 1.57
CA CYS A 42 -2.43 1.11 1.67
C CYS A 42 -1.01 1.23 1.10
N LEU A 43 -0.02 0.82 1.89
CA LEU A 43 1.36 0.65 1.50
C LEU A 43 1.80 -0.78 1.80
N SER A 44 2.31 -1.49 0.80
CA SER A 44 2.90 -2.81 0.94
C SER A 44 4.38 -2.68 1.27
N LEU A 45 4.79 -3.32 2.38
CA LEU A 45 6.18 -3.43 2.82
C LEU A 45 6.78 -4.78 2.41
N PRO A 46 8.13 -4.93 2.43
CA PRO A 46 8.77 -6.22 2.13
C PRO A 46 8.30 -7.31 3.08
N MET A 47 7.86 -8.44 2.51
CA MET A 47 7.40 -9.62 3.24
C MET A 47 7.69 -10.86 2.40
N TYR A 48 8.74 -11.60 2.75
CA TYR A 48 9.16 -12.84 2.11
C TYR A 48 10.04 -13.68 3.06
N ALA A 49 10.24 -14.96 2.77
CA ALA A 49 10.81 -15.93 3.72
C ALA A 49 12.28 -15.67 4.05
N GLU A 50 13.01 -15.05 3.13
CA GLU A 50 14.44 -14.76 3.23
C GLU A 50 14.74 -13.44 3.96
N LEU A 51 13.71 -12.72 4.43
CA LEU A 51 13.88 -11.47 5.16
C LEU A 51 14.52 -11.74 6.52
N THR A 52 15.65 -11.10 6.82
CA THR A 52 16.33 -11.25 8.11
C THR A 52 15.72 -10.37 9.20
N ASP A 53 15.90 -10.74 10.47
CA ASP A 53 15.44 -9.91 11.61
C ASP A 53 16.04 -8.50 11.59
N GLU A 54 17.28 -8.36 11.10
CA GLU A 54 17.93 -7.05 10.91
C GLU A 54 17.20 -6.21 9.85
N GLN A 55 16.82 -6.82 8.72
CA GLN A 55 16.06 -6.15 7.66
C GLN A 55 14.66 -5.77 8.14
N VAL A 56 13.99 -6.63 8.91
CA VAL A 56 12.70 -6.31 9.55
C VAL A 56 12.86 -5.09 10.48
N GLY A 57 13.91 -5.10 11.31
CA GLY A 57 14.22 -4.00 12.22
C GLY A 57 14.47 -2.69 11.48
N LEU A 58 15.20 -2.72 10.37
CA LEU A 58 15.42 -1.56 9.50
C LEU A 58 14.10 -1.01 8.96
N VAL A 59 13.24 -1.86 8.38
CA VAL A 59 11.94 -1.46 7.83
C VAL A 59 11.07 -0.83 8.92
N ALA A 60 10.92 -1.49 10.06
CA ALA A 60 10.12 -0.98 11.18
C ALA A 60 10.67 0.35 11.73
N GLY A 61 12.00 0.46 11.88
CA GLY A 61 12.68 1.66 12.33
C GLY A 61 12.47 2.86 11.39
N GLN A 62 12.53 2.64 10.08
CA GLN A 62 12.27 3.70 9.09
C GLN A 62 10.81 4.14 9.09
N VAL A 63 9.86 3.22 9.23
CA VAL A 63 8.44 3.56 9.37
C VAL A 63 8.21 4.41 10.62
N ARG A 64 8.76 4.01 11.77
CA ARG A 64 8.67 4.79 13.02
C ARG A 64 9.27 6.19 12.86
N THR A 65 10.45 6.28 12.23
CA THR A 65 11.14 7.55 11.95
C THR A 65 10.29 8.48 11.07
N PHE A 66 9.66 7.95 10.02
CA PHE A 66 8.78 8.72 9.15
C PHE A 66 7.61 9.35 9.92
N PHE A 67 6.99 8.58 10.82
CA PHE A 67 5.88 9.05 11.66
C PHE A 67 6.32 9.80 12.93
N LYS A 68 7.64 9.92 13.18
CA LYS A 68 8.21 10.55 14.39
C LYS A 68 7.68 9.94 15.70
N VAL A 69 7.50 8.62 15.73
CA VAL A 69 7.04 7.85 16.91
C VAL A 69 8.10 6.90 17.44
#